data_AF-A0A928GG78-F1
#
_entry.id   AF-A0A928GG78-F1
#
_cell.length_a   1.000
_cell.length_b   1.000
_cell.length_c   1.000
_cell.angle_alpha   90.00
_cell.angle_beta   90.00
_cell.angle_gamma   90.00
#
_symmetry.space_group_name_H-M   'P 1'
#
loop_
_entity.id
_entity.type
_entity.pdbx_description
1 polymer ?
#
loop_
_entity_poly.entity_id
_entity_poly.type
_entity_poly.pdbx_seq_one_letter_code
_entity_poly.pdbx_strand_id
1 'polypeptide(L)'
;MIEKKPIQHRMTRRAAAHDYSRTGIYHITLHVADGLGQPLGAVVGSLSAPDGSAEAPRTALSPVGQMVEHELLHTLHAFYPMVTIQDYVIMPDHLHFLLVVQDKILTSNGRPAHLGQLIAGFKKGCNKRYWEMTGQQGKPVGTAPSGLPAASAPSGLPAGYKVPSSGTTGRQPLFESGYCDVMPIDAAQLATQRAYIAGNPRSRLLRMTHRALLSVKRGSIATALTPSDLRGFLQRECPPHLATPDVLAAIESRLLIRTGPTPSLASGPAPSGSVSGGFPAVMKPFIVCDTFGDRVLLTARRCLPVVCHRKDAARFEEQKQRCLTEAAHGAVLVSACISPREREILTECADHGFPVIIIHDNGFPDRYHPSADRLDQCMAGRLLLISPWQYHYRGNTEQVTVPFCKAMNCVAQALCRTKDNWWKNKE
;
A
#
# COMPACT_ATOMS: atom_id res chain seq x y z
N MET A 1 -25.86 17.14 17.89
CA MET A 1 -24.40 17.05 17.72
C MET A 1 -24.11 16.98 16.23
N ILE A 2 -23.15 17.75 15.68
CA ILE A 2 -22.82 17.65 14.26
C ILE A 2 -21.98 16.40 14.05
N GLU A 3 -22.52 15.44 13.31
CA GLU A 3 -21.85 14.21 12.92
C GLU A 3 -20.63 14.57 12.05
N LYS A 4 -19.43 14.49 12.64
CA LYS A 4 -18.18 14.72 11.90
C LYS A 4 -18.01 13.59 10.90
N LYS A 5 -18.30 13.87 9.63
CA LYS A 5 -18.02 12.95 8.51
C LYS A 5 -16.60 12.37 8.67
N PRO A 6 -16.42 11.04 8.48
CA PRO A 6 -15.12 10.41 8.64
C PRO A 6 -14.09 11.11 7.76
N ILE A 7 -12.91 11.39 8.33
CA ILE A 7 -11.83 12.05 7.60
C ILE A 7 -11.33 11.07 6.54
N GLN A 8 -11.74 11.28 5.29
CA GLN A 8 -11.21 10.54 4.16
C GLN A 8 -9.79 11.06 3.88
N HIS A 9 -8.77 10.34 4.36
CA HIS A 9 -7.38 10.68 4.08
C HIS A 9 -7.09 10.50 2.59
N ARG A 10 -6.75 11.61 1.92
CA ARG A 10 -6.35 11.65 0.51
C ARG A 10 -4.89 12.12 0.44
N MET A 11 -4.03 11.40 -0.27
CA MET A 11 -2.59 11.71 -0.37
C MET A 11 -2.28 13.03 -1.14
N THR A 12 -3.30 13.70 -1.68
CA THR A 12 -3.20 15.05 -2.25
C THR A 12 -3.41 16.17 -1.22
N ARG A 13 -3.62 15.83 0.06
CA ARG A 13 -3.85 16.81 1.14
C ARG A 13 -2.53 17.45 1.56
N ARG A 14 -2.47 18.77 1.43
CA ARG A 14 -1.31 19.60 1.79
C ARG A 14 -1.03 19.59 3.28
N ALA A 15 0.24 19.76 3.63
CA ALA A 15 0.68 20.03 5.00
C ALA A 15 0.08 21.36 5.47
N ALA A 16 -0.87 21.31 6.41
CA ALA A 16 -1.68 22.45 6.82
C ALA A 16 -0.89 23.58 7.52
N ALA A 17 0.33 23.30 7.99
CA ALA A 17 1.21 24.25 8.66
C ALA A 17 2.38 24.73 7.78
N HIS A 18 2.42 24.38 6.48
CA HIS A 18 3.51 24.75 5.58
C HIS A 18 3.11 25.83 4.56
N ASP A 19 4.02 26.77 4.31
CA ASP A 19 3.88 27.80 3.28
C ASP A 19 4.55 27.37 1.97
N TYR A 20 3.73 26.81 1.09
CA TYR A 20 4.08 26.35 -0.26
C TYR A 20 4.43 27.46 -1.26
N SER A 21 4.56 28.72 -0.85
CA SER A 21 5.18 29.79 -1.65
C SER A 21 6.68 29.94 -1.39
N ARG A 22 7.20 29.28 -0.34
CA ARG A 22 8.58 29.42 0.16
C ARG A 22 9.48 28.25 -0.26
N THR A 23 10.77 28.46 -0.01
CA THR A 23 11.85 27.49 -0.18
C THR A 23 11.56 26.15 0.48
N GLY A 24 12.01 25.07 -0.15
CA GLY A 24 11.78 23.72 0.35
C GLY A 24 12.07 22.64 -0.69
N ILE A 25 12.10 21.40 -0.23
CA ILE A 25 12.22 20.20 -1.05
C ILE A 25 10.88 19.48 -1.03
N TYR A 26 10.38 19.11 -2.21
CA TYR A 26 9.07 18.50 -2.40
C TYR A 26 9.19 17.26 -3.30
N HIS A 27 8.94 16.07 -2.75
CA HIS A 27 8.74 14.87 -3.54
C HIS A 27 7.31 14.88 -4.10
N ILE A 28 7.20 15.14 -5.39
CA ILE A 28 5.93 15.23 -6.12
C ILE A 28 5.61 13.89 -6.78
N THR A 29 4.33 13.51 -6.76
CA THR A 29 3.80 12.40 -7.58
C THR A 29 2.65 12.90 -8.46
N LEU A 30 2.76 12.68 -9.77
CA LEU A 30 1.72 12.99 -10.76
C LEU A 30 1.26 11.70 -11.43
N HIS A 31 -0.03 11.38 -11.35
CA HIS A 31 -0.63 10.26 -12.09
C HIS A 31 -1.17 10.72 -13.44
N VAL A 32 -1.02 9.84 -14.45
CA VAL A 32 -1.70 9.94 -15.75
C VAL A 32 -3.20 9.83 -15.53
N ALA A 33 -4.00 10.57 -16.32
CA ALA A 33 -5.46 10.54 -16.19
C ALA A 33 -6.05 9.16 -16.48
N ASP A 34 -7.11 8.81 -15.75
CA ASP A 34 -7.86 7.56 -15.94
C ASP A 34 -8.26 7.35 -17.40
N GLY A 35 -8.19 6.09 -17.84
CA GLY A 35 -8.54 5.67 -19.21
C GLY A 35 -7.43 5.81 -20.26
N LEU A 36 -6.31 6.48 -19.97
CA LEU A 36 -5.18 6.59 -20.92
C LEU A 36 -4.22 5.40 -20.92
N GLY A 37 -4.32 4.48 -19.95
CA GLY A 37 -3.46 3.31 -19.85
C GLY A 37 -2.02 3.66 -19.45
N GLN A 38 -1.06 3.40 -20.33
CA GLN A 38 0.38 3.60 -20.08
C GLN A 38 1.02 4.47 -21.17
N PRO A 39 0.62 5.75 -21.30
CA PRO A 39 1.04 6.58 -22.42
C PRO A 39 2.50 7.03 -22.33
N LEU A 40 3.15 6.97 -21.16
CA LEU A 40 4.49 7.53 -20.95
C LEU A 40 5.63 6.57 -21.31
N GLY A 41 5.36 5.27 -21.47
CA GLY A 41 6.40 4.29 -21.81
C GLY A 41 6.10 2.90 -21.27
N ALA A 42 7.12 2.04 -21.20
CA ALA A 42 7.05 0.70 -20.64
C ALA A 42 8.27 0.43 -19.74
N VAL A 43 8.12 -0.40 -18.70
CA VAL A 43 9.27 -0.85 -17.90
C VAL A 43 9.95 -2.02 -18.61
N VAL A 44 11.27 -1.93 -18.79
CA VAL A 44 12.12 -2.87 -19.53
C VAL A 44 13.41 -3.15 -18.74
N GLY A 45 14.22 -4.11 -19.21
CA GLY A 45 15.47 -4.52 -18.57
C GLY A 45 15.35 -5.88 -17.86
N SER A 46 16.41 -6.30 -17.19
CA SER A 46 16.48 -7.56 -16.44
C SER A 46 16.65 -7.33 -14.94
N LEU A 47 15.97 -8.15 -14.12
CA LEU A 47 16.16 -8.16 -12.66
C LEU A 47 17.52 -8.74 -12.24
N SER A 48 18.15 -9.56 -13.10
CA SER A 48 19.50 -10.10 -12.86
C SER A 48 20.63 -9.13 -13.23
N ALA A 49 20.31 -8.04 -13.95
CA ALA A 49 21.32 -7.07 -14.35
C ALA A 49 21.80 -6.24 -13.13
N PRO A 50 23.10 -5.92 -13.04
CA PRO A 50 23.63 -5.01 -12.02
C PRO A 50 22.96 -3.64 -12.10
N ASP A 51 22.73 -3.01 -10.96
CA ASP A 51 22.17 -1.66 -10.92
C ASP A 51 23.10 -0.65 -11.62
N GLY A 52 22.52 0.30 -12.36
CA GLY A 52 23.25 1.26 -13.18
C GLY A 52 23.73 0.75 -14.55
N SER A 53 23.62 -0.56 -14.85
CA SER A 53 23.94 -1.10 -16.17
C SER A 53 22.89 -0.73 -17.24
N ALA A 54 23.26 -0.80 -18.53
CA ALA A 54 22.33 -0.56 -19.64
C ALA A 54 21.20 -1.61 -19.75
N GLU A 55 21.32 -2.74 -19.06
CA GLU A 55 20.29 -3.78 -18.95
C GLU A 55 19.49 -3.68 -17.64
N ALA A 56 19.87 -2.79 -16.72
CA ALA A 56 19.16 -2.57 -15.46
C ALA A 56 17.69 -2.19 -15.71
N PRO A 57 16.77 -2.53 -14.78
CA PRO A 57 15.37 -2.19 -14.90
C PRO A 57 15.17 -0.67 -15.00
N ARG A 58 14.52 -0.22 -16.07
CA ARG A 58 14.27 1.20 -16.36
C ARG A 58 12.94 1.38 -17.09
N THR A 59 12.47 2.62 -17.20
CA THR A 59 11.37 2.95 -18.13
C THR A 59 11.96 3.28 -19.50
N ALA A 60 11.58 2.54 -20.54
CA ALA A 60 11.72 2.98 -21.92
C ALA A 60 10.60 3.99 -22.22
N LEU A 61 10.95 5.27 -22.34
CA LEU A 61 9.99 6.34 -22.56
C LEU A 61 9.38 6.28 -23.97
N SER A 62 8.06 6.45 -24.04
CA SER A 62 7.37 6.72 -25.30
C SER A 62 7.69 8.14 -25.80
N PRO A 63 7.28 8.52 -27.03
CA PRO A 63 7.35 9.92 -27.47
C PRO A 63 6.65 10.90 -26.51
N VAL A 64 5.53 10.48 -25.90
CA VAL A 64 4.82 11.30 -24.89
C VAL A 64 5.61 11.36 -23.58
N GLY A 65 6.27 10.27 -23.16
CA GLY A 65 7.16 10.26 -22.02
C GLY A 65 8.37 11.19 -22.20
N GLN A 66 8.99 11.16 -23.38
CA GLN A 66 10.10 12.04 -23.76
C GLN A 66 9.68 13.52 -23.78
N MET A 67 8.46 13.82 -24.25
CA MET A 67 7.88 15.17 -24.17
C MET A 67 7.72 15.61 -22.71
N VAL A 68 7.17 14.75 -21.83
CA VAL A 68 7.01 15.06 -20.40
C VAL A 68 8.37 15.27 -19.72
N GLU A 69 9.38 14.48 -20.07
CA GLU A 69 10.77 14.64 -19.59
C GLU A 69 11.36 15.98 -20.03
N HIS A 70 11.21 16.34 -21.30
CA HIS A 70 11.67 17.62 -21.82
C HIS A 70 10.99 18.81 -21.10
N GLU A 71 9.67 18.77 -20.93
CA GLU A 71 8.91 19.79 -20.19
C GLU A 71 9.35 19.88 -18.71
N LEU A 72 9.70 18.74 -18.09
CA LEU A 72 10.10 18.65 -16.67
C LEU A 72 11.50 19.23 -16.43
N LEU A 73 12.46 18.92 -17.31
CA LEU A 73 13.86 19.32 -17.15
C LEU A 73 14.16 20.71 -17.73
N HIS A 74 13.53 21.09 -18.84
CA HIS A 74 13.87 22.31 -19.58
C HIS A 74 12.82 23.40 -19.39
N THR A 75 11.55 23.12 -19.76
CA THR A 75 10.50 24.15 -19.73
C THR A 75 10.22 24.63 -18.31
N LEU A 76 10.18 23.72 -17.32
CA LEU A 76 9.88 24.08 -15.94
C LEU A 76 10.88 25.10 -15.37
N HIS A 77 12.18 24.85 -15.54
CA HIS A 77 13.23 25.74 -15.05
C HIS A 77 13.24 27.07 -15.83
N ALA A 78 12.99 27.06 -17.14
CA ALA A 78 12.89 28.28 -17.94
C ALA A 78 11.75 29.22 -17.48
N PHE A 79 10.61 28.68 -17.04
CA PHE A 79 9.51 29.49 -16.47
C PHE A 79 9.69 29.82 -14.98
N TYR A 80 10.42 29.00 -14.24
CA TYR A 80 10.65 29.14 -12.80
C TYR A 80 12.14 28.95 -12.46
N PRO A 81 13.02 29.94 -12.71
CA PRO A 81 14.47 29.79 -12.52
C PRO A 81 14.90 29.49 -11.08
N MET A 82 14.06 29.83 -10.09
CA MET A 82 14.28 29.50 -8.68
C MET A 82 13.97 28.03 -8.32
N VAL A 83 13.58 27.21 -9.30
CA VAL A 83 13.18 25.82 -9.12
C VAL A 83 14.09 24.89 -9.91
N THR A 84 14.52 23.81 -9.26
CA THR A 84 15.37 22.77 -9.83
C THR A 84 14.77 21.38 -9.58
N ILE A 85 14.96 20.46 -10.52
CA ILE A 85 14.65 19.04 -10.34
C ILE A 85 15.96 18.33 -10.01
N GLN A 86 16.03 17.65 -8.87
CA GLN A 86 17.25 16.94 -8.45
C GLN A 86 17.25 15.47 -8.88
N ASP A 87 16.11 14.80 -8.67
CA ASP A 87 15.95 13.37 -8.95
C ASP A 87 14.55 13.18 -9.55
N TYR A 88 14.41 12.31 -10.55
CA TYR A 88 13.10 11.98 -11.12
C TYR A 88 13.05 10.57 -11.69
N VAL A 89 11.83 10.05 -11.82
CA VAL A 89 11.53 8.87 -12.62
C VAL A 89 10.17 9.06 -13.29
N ILE A 90 10.13 8.86 -14.60
CA ILE A 90 8.88 8.73 -15.34
C ILE A 90 8.57 7.23 -15.43
N MET A 91 7.41 6.86 -14.93
CA MET A 91 6.84 5.51 -14.98
C MET A 91 5.76 5.48 -16.08
N PRO A 92 5.35 4.30 -16.58
CA PRO A 92 4.37 4.18 -17.67
C PRO A 92 3.05 4.97 -17.49
N ASP A 93 2.58 5.07 -16.24
CA ASP A 93 1.27 5.61 -15.81
C ASP A 93 1.37 6.74 -14.75
N HIS A 94 2.59 7.16 -14.38
CA HIS A 94 2.80 8.25 -13.41
C HIS A 94 4.25 8.76 -13.47
N LEU A 95 4.57 9.83 -12.75
CA LEU A 95 5.96 10.25 -12.50
C LEU A 95 6.16 10.71 -11.06
N HIS A 96 7.37 10.45 -10.56
CA HIS A 96 7.89 10.91 -9.27
C HIS A 96 9.06 11.85 -9.52
N PHE A 97 9.16 12.96 -8.78
CA PHE A 97 10.33 13.84 -8.84
C PHE A 97 10.55 14.63 -7.55
N LEU A 98 11.82 14.90 -7.23
CA LEU A 98 12.25 15.80 -6.17
C LEU A 98 12.46 17.20 -6.76
N LEU A 99 11.52 18.09 -6.42
CA LEU A 99 11.52 19.50 -6.79
C LEU A 99 12.10 20.32 -5.63
N VAL A 100 13.12 21.13 -5.91
CA VAL A 100 13.77 22.02 -4.94
C VAL A 100 13.52 23.47 -5.32
N VAL A 101 12.86 24.18 -4.39
CA VAL A 101 12.58 25.63 -4.46
C VAL A 101 13.68 26.35 -3.68
N GLN A 102 14.53 27.09 -4.39
CA GLN A 102 15.72 27.75 -3.85
C GLN A 102 15.45 29.18 -3.35
N ASP A 103 14.46 29.86 -3.93
CA ASP A 103 13.91 31.14 -3.46
C ASP A 103 12.39 31.17 -3.67
N LYS A 104 11.69 32.19 -3.15
CA LYS A 104 10.23 32.40 -3.31
C LYS A 104 9.79 32.14 -4.75
N ILE A 105 8.74 31.35 -4.92
CA ILE A 105 8.22 31.03 -6.26
C ILE A 105 7.60 32.32 -6.84
N LEU A 106 8.14 32.79 -7.96
CA LEU A 106 7.62 33.94 -8.70
C LEU A 106 7.12 33.49 -10.08
N THR A 107 6.05 34.14 -10.55
CA THR A 107 5.63 34.06 -11.96
C THR A 107 6.57 34.86 -12.87
N SER A 108 6.50 34.64 -14.19
CA SER A 108 7.18 35.44 -15.22
C SER A 108 7.00 36.96 -15.07
N ASN A 109 5.91 37.40 -14.42
CA ASN A 109 5.56 38.80 -14.23
C ASN A 109 5.95 39.31 -12.83
N GLY A 110 6.88 38.63 -12.15
CA GLY A 110 7.40 38.98 -10.83
C GLY A 110 6.43 38.80 -9.65
N ARG A 111 5.20 38.31 -9.89
CA ARG A 111 4.20 38.12 -8.82
C ARG A 111 4.47 36.82 -8.05
N PRO A 112 4.36 36.79 -6.71
CA PRO A 112 4.43 35.58 -5.92
C PRO A 112 3.43 34.51 -6.38
N ALA A 113 3.88 33.26 -6.37
CA ALA A 113 3.11 32.08 -6.72
C ALA A 113 3.22 31.02 -5.62
N HIS A 114 2.28 30.08 -5.67
CA HIS A 114 2.22 28.91 -4.79
C HIS A 114 2.63 27.67 -5.60
N LEU A 115 3.27 26.66 -4.99
CA LEU A 115 3.72 25.44 -5.67
C LEU A 115 2.63 24.79 -6.55
N GLY A 116 1.38 24.80 -6.08
CA GLY A 116 0.23 24.34 -6.86
C GLY A 116 -0.05 25.08 -8.17
N GLN A 117 0.32 26.36 -8.28
CA GLN A 117 0.23 27.12 -9.53
C GLN A 117 1.35 26.72 -10.49
N LEU A 118 2.58 26.52 -9.99
CA LEU A 118 3.71 26.00 -10.76
C LEU A 118 3.40 24.61 -11.35
N ILE A 119 2.90 23.69 -10.53
CA ILE A 119 2.52 22.33 -10.98
C ILE A 119 1.33 22.39 -11.96
N ALA A 120 0.39 23.32 -11.80
CA ALA A 120 -0.68 23.54 -12.77
C ALA A 120 -0.15 24.10 -14.11
N GLY A 121 0.86 24.99 -14.07
CA GLY A 121 1.57 25.49 -15.24
C GLY A 121 2.27 24.37 -16.02
N PHE A 122 3.04 23.54 -15.31
CA PHE A 122 3.68 22.34 -15.87
C PHE A 122 2.68 21.40 -16.55
N LYS A 123 1.59 21.04 -15.86
CA LYS A 123 0.52 20.20 -16.43
C LYS A 123 -0.13 20.83 -17.65
N LYS A 124 -0.29 22.17 -17.69
CA LYS A 124 -0.83 22.89 -18.84
C LYS A 124 0.10 22.84 -20.05
N GLY A 125 1.41 22.96 -19.85
CA GLY A 125 2.43 22.77 -20.91
C GLY A 125 2.36 21.37 -21.52
N CYS A 126 2.46 20.34 -20.66
CA CYS A 126 2.35 18.95 -21.06
C CYS A 126 1.03 18.64 -21.80
N ASN A 127 -0.12 19.10 -21.29
CA ASN A 127 -1.42 18.91 -21.94
C ASN A 127 -1.47 19.54 -23.34
N LYS A 128 -0.93 20.76 -23.51
CA LYS A 128 -0.87 21.42 -24.82
C LYS A 128 -0.10 20.57 -25.83
N ARG A 129 1.12 20.14 -25.48
CA ARG A 129 1.96 19.30 -26.35
C ARG A 129 1.35 17.92 -26.61
N TYR A 130 0.79 17.29 -25.58
CA TYR A 130 0.07 16.03 -25.71
C TYR A 130 -1.08 16.10 -26.73
N TRP A 131 -1.90 17.15 -26.69
CA TRP A 131 -2.98 17.34 -27.67
C TRP A 131 -2.49 17.66 -29.08
N GLU A 132 -1.36 18.37 -29.21
CA GLU A 132 -0.68 18.58 -30.50
C GLU A 132 -0.20 17.23 -31.08
N MET A 133 0.44 16.38 -30.27
CA MET A 133 0.99 15.09 -30.70
C MET A 133 -0.07 14.03 -31.00
N THR A 134 -1.16 13.99 -30.23
CA THR A 134 -2.23 12.97 -30.37
C THR A 134 -3.33 13.35 -31.36
N GLY A 135 -3.21 14.49 -32.05
CA GLY A 135 -4.25 14.96 -32.96
C GLY A 135 -5.56 15.35 -32.28
N GLN A 136 -5.57 15.54 -30.95
CA GLN A 136 -6.75 16.04 -30.20
C GLN A 136 -6.95 17.55 -30.44
N GLN A 137 -7.15 17.91 -31.70
CA GLN A 137 -7.51 19.26 -32.14
C GLN A 137 -9.00 19.51 -31.86
N GLY A 138 -9.29 20.05 -30.68
CA GLY A 138 -10.55 20.77 -30.50
C GLY A 138 -10.56 22.05 -31.34
N LYS A 139 -11.71 22.38 -31.93
CA LYS A 139 -11.94 23.71 -32.54
C LYS A 139 -11.53 24.81 -31.55
N PRO A 140 -10.93 25.92 -32.01
CA PRO A 140 -10.77 27.08 -31.14
C PRO A 140 -12.16 27.56 -30.71
N VAL A 141 -12.38 27.66 -29.40
CA VAL A 141 -13.51 28.43 -28.87
C VAL A 141 -13.28 29.88 -29.30
N GLY A 142 -14.34 30.50 -29.84
CA GLY A 142 -14.22 31.70 -30.68
C GLY A 142 -13.41 32.83 -30.08
N THR A 143 -12.70 33.55 -30.95
CA THR A 143 -12.12 34.86 -30.69
C THR A 143 -13.17 35.80 -30.10
N ALA A 144 -13.03 36.15 -28.81
CA ALA A 144 -13.71 37.31 -28.26
C ALA A 144 -13.07 38.58 -28.87
N PRO A 145 -13.84 39.64 -29.20
CA PRO A 145 -13.30 40.82 -29.85
C PRO A 145 -12.34 41.59 -28.94
N SER A 146 -11.33 42.22 -29.54
CA SER A 146 -10.47 43.19 -28.89
C SER A 146 -11.24 44.47 -28.56
N GLY A 147 -11.48 44.76 -27.27
CA GLY A 147 -12.03 46.06 -26.85
C GLY A 147 -12.35 46.20 -25.36
N LEU A 148 -11.70 47.20 -24.72
CA LEU A 148 -12.08 47.85 -23.45
C LEU A 148 -11.86 47.01 -22.15
N PRO A 149 -11.80 47.63 -20.95
CA PRO A 149 -10.51 48.06 -20.41
C PRO A 149 -10.15 47.40 -19.07
N ALA A 150 -8.97 47.73 -18.54
CA ALA A 150 -8.48 47.20 -17.26
C ALA A 150 -9.44 47.46 -16.09
N ALA A 151 -9.92 46.39 -15.46
CA ALA A 151 -10.63 46.42 -14.18
C ALA A 151 -9.75 45.84 -13.08
N SER A 152 -9.73 46.51 -11.93
CA SER A 152 -8.96 46.14 -10.74
C SER A 152 -9.47 44.85 -10.12
N ALA A 153 -8.56 43.95 -9.73
CA ALA A 153 -8.91 42.79 -8.93
C ALA A 153 -9.11 43.21 -7.46
N PRO A 154 -10.23 42.86 -6.81
CA PRO A 154 -10.44 43.19 -5.40
C PRO A 154 -9.54 42.36 -4.49
N SER A 155 -9.03 43.00 -3.44
CA SER A 155 -8.25 42.39 -2.38
C SER A 155 -9.12 41.54 -1.45
N GLY A 156 -8.69 40.30 -1.17
CA GLY A 156 -9.27 39.44 -0.14
C GLY A 156 -9.66 38.05 -0.64
N LEU A 157 -8.87 37.03 -0.28
CA LEU A 157 -9.20 35.62 -0.53
C LEU A 157 -9.26 34.86 0.80
N PRO A 158 -10.43 34.35 1.22
CA PRO A 158 -10.56 33.54 2.44
C PRO A 158 -9.98 32.13 2.29
N ALA A 159 -9.75 31.47 3.43
CA ALA A 159 -9.27 30.09 3.50
C ALA A 159 -10.28 29.11 2.86
N GLY A 160 -9.89 28.48 1.74
CA GLY A 160 -10.75 27.54 1.02
C GLY A 160 -10.35 27.31 -0.45
N TYR A 161 -9.07 27.46 -0.79
CA TYR A 161 -8.58 27.46 -2.17
C TYR A 161 -8.86 26.12 -2.87
N LYS A 162 -9.95 26.06 -3.65
CA LYS A 162 -10.19 24.97 -4.59
C LYS A 162 -9.22 25.14 -5.76
N VAL A 163 -8.37 24.14 -5.98
CA VAL A 163 -7.56 24.03 -7.21
C VAL A 163 -8.51 24.08 -8.42
N PRO A 164 -8.20 24.85 -9.48
CA PRO A 164 -9.10 24.97 -10.62
C PRO A 164 -9.49 23.60 -11.20
N SER A 165 -10.79 23.38 -11.35
CA SER A 165 -11.34 22.15 -11.89
C SER A 165 -10.86 21.94 -13.34
N SER A 166 -10.46 20.72 -13.65
CA SER A 166 -10.36 20.27 -15.04
C SER A 166 -11.75 20.35 -15.67
N GLY A 167 -11.96 21.21 -16.66
CA GLY A 167 -13.26 21.33 -17.33
C GLY A 167 -13.47 22.66 -18.05
N THR A 168 -12.85 22.83 -19.23
CA THR A 168 -13.19 23.95 -20.13
C THR A 168 -12.93 23.66 -21.62
N THR A 169 -12.16 22.62 -21.97
CA THR A 169 -11.77 22.34 -23.36
C THR A 169 -12.45 21.12 -23.98
N GLY A 170 -13.14 20.28 -23.21
CA GLY A 170 -13.72 19.01 -23.68
C GLY A 170 -12.70 17.94 -24.10
N ARG A 171 -11.39 18.21 -23.98
CA ARG A 171 -10.28 17.30 -24.33
C ARG A 171 -9.82 16.53 -23.11
N GLN A 172 -9.41 15.28 -23.28
CA GLN A 172 -8.90 14.45 -22.18
C GLN A 172 -7.51 14.95 -21.75
N PRO A 173 -7.30 15.37 -20.48
CA PRO A 173 -5.98 15.78 -20.01
C PRO A 173 -5.05 14.57 -19.90
N LEU A 174 -3.73 14.79 -20.02
CA LEU A 174 -2.72 13.75 -19.82
C LEU A 174 -2.62 13.29 -18.36
N PHE A 175 -2.86 14.20 -17.39
CA PHE A 175 -2.72 13.94 -15.97
C PHE A 175 -4.03 14.11 -15.19
N GLU A 176 -4.15 13.37 -14.08
CA GLU A 176 -5.24 13.53 -13.11
C GLU A 176 -5.33 14.96 -12.53
N SER A 177 -6.50 15.29 -11.96
CA SER A 177 -6.69 16.53 -11.21
C SER A 177 -5.97 16.50 -9.84
N GLY A 178 -5.25 17.58 -9.51
CA GLY A 178 -4.43 17.65 -8.30
C GLY A 178 -3.08 16.95 -8.44
N TYR A 179 -2.41 16.71 -7.31
CA TYR A 179 -1.15 15.96 -7.20
C TYR A 179 -0.88 15.57 -5.75
N CYS A 180 -0.01 14.60 -5.51
CA CYS A 180 0.51 14.28 -4.18
C CYS A 180 1.86 14.96 -3.97
N ASP A 181 2.13 15.38 -2.73
CA ASP A 181 3.42 15.92 -2.31
C ASP A 181 3.81 15.34 -0.95
N VAL A 182 5.11 15.14 -0.74
CA VAL A 182 5.71 14.82 0.55
C VAL A 182 6.96 15.68 0.72
N MET A 183 7.14 16.30 1.88
CA MET A 183 8.37 17.03 2.22
C MET A 183 9.26 16.14 3.08
N PRO A 184 10.52 15.87 2.70
CA PRO A 184 11.49 15.24 3.60
C PRO A 184 11.83 16.23 4.73
N ILE A 185 11.71 15.77 5.98
CA ILE A 185 11.97 16.60 7.17
C ILE A 185 13.47 16.65 7.48
N ASP A 186 14.22 15.62 7.08
CA ASP A 186 15.64 15.45 7.36
C ASP A 186 16.38 14.78 6.18
N ALA A 187 17.71 14.68 6.28
CA ALA A 187 18.57 14.12 5.25
C ALA A 187 18.37 12.61 5.02
N ALA A 188 17.98 11.84 6.03
CA ALA A 188 17.73 10.41 5.91
C ALA A 188 16.40 10.14 5.17
N GLN A 189 15.37 10.96 5.42
CA GLN A 189 14.12 10.96 4.66
C GLN A 189 14.36 11.37 3.21
N LEU A 190 15.20 12.38 2.95
CA LEU A 190 15.57 12.78 1.59
C LEU A 190 16.31 11.64 0.86
N ALA A 191 17.29 11.01 1.50
CA ALA A 191 17.99 9.84 0.95
C ALA A 191 17.02 8.68 0.65
N THR A 192 16.05 8.43 1.54
CA THR A 192 15.00 7.43 1.33
C THR A 192 14.12 7.75 0.12
N GLN A 193 13.76 9.03 -0.08
CA GLN A 193 12.97 9.46 -1.24
C GLN A 193 13.76 9.34 -2.55
N ARG A 194 15.06 9.65 -2.55
CA ARG A 194 15.96 9.41 -3.70
C ARG A 194 16.06 7.93 -4.05
N ALA A 195 16.33 7.07 -3.06
CA ALA A 195 16.38 5.63 -3.25
C ALA A 195 15.04 5.06 -3.77
N TYR A 196 13.91 5.57 -3.28
CA TYR A 196 12.59 5.22 -3.79
C TYR A 196 12.41 5.62 -5.27
N ILE A 197 12.81 6.84 -5.66
CA ILE A 197 12.75 7.31 -7.06
C ILE A 197 13.60 6.40 -7.96
N ALA A 198 14.86 6.15 -7.60
CA ALA A 198 15.75 5.30 -8.38
C ALA A 198 15.26 3.82 -8.45
N GLY A 199 14.76 3.28 -7.35
CA GLY A 199 14.30 1.88 -7.25
C GLY A 199 12.93 1.58 -7.87
N ASN A 200 12.21 2.58 -8.38
CA ASN A 200 10.83 2.42 -8.87
C ASN A 200 10.70 1.46 -10.07
N PRO A 201 11.52 1.59 -11.14
CA PRO A 201 11.43 0.68 -12.29
C PRO A 201 11.75 -0.77 -11.91
N ARG A 202 12.79 -0.99 -11.08
CA ARG A 202 13.14 -2.31 -10.53
C ARG A 202 11.99 -2.90 -9.72
N SER A 203 11.40 -2.12 -8.81
CA SER A 203 10.24 -2.51 -8.01
C SER A 203 9.00 -2.83 -8.86
N ARG A 204 8.79 -2.11 -9.97
CA ARG A 204 7.67 -2.33 -10.89
C ARG A 204 7.85 -3.59 -11.72
N LEU A 205 9.06 -3.83 -12.23
CA LEU A 205 9.41 -5.04 -12.97
C LEU A 205 9.30 -6.28 -12.08
N LEU A 206 9.83 -6.23 -10.85
CA LEU A 206 9.74 -7.32 -9.86
C LEU A 206 8.28 -7.75 -9.63
N ARG A 207 7.36 -6.80 -9.44
CA ARG A 207 5.92 -7.08 -9.29
C ARG A 207 5.24 -7.60 -10.55
N MET A 208 5.75 -7.27 -11.74
CA MET A 208 5.25 -7.82 -13.01
C MET A 208 5.67 -9.29 -13.15
N THR A 209 6.96 -9.56 -12.99
CA THR A 209 7.54 -10.91 -13.09
C THR A 209 6.95 -11.86 -12.05
N HIS A 210 6.84 -11.42 -10.80
CA HIS A 210 6.41 -12.26 -9.68
C HIS A 210 4.97 -11.98 -9.22
N ARG A 211 4.07 -11.62 -10.16
CA ARG A 211 2.66 -11.27 -9.85
C ARG A 211 1.91 -12.37 -9.08
N ALA A 212 2.27 -13.65 -9.25
CA ALA A 212 1.70 -14.76 -8.49
C ALA A 212 1.91 -14.59 -6.97
N LEU A 213 3.08 -14.10 -6.58
CA LEU A 213 3.57 -13.93 -5.21
C LEU A 213 3.29 -12.52 -4.66
N LEU A 214 3.59 -11.50 -5.46
CA LEU A 214 3.55 -10.09 -5.10
C LEU A 214 2.20 -9.40 -5.40
N SER A 215 1.10 -10.12 -5.20
CA SER A 215 -0.25 -9.54 -5.22
C SER A 215 -1.17 -10.19 -4.20
N VAL A 216 -2.09 -9.40 -3.64
CA VAL A 216 -3.05 -9.87 -2.64
C VAL A 216 -3.99 -10.90 -3.28
N LYS A 217 -4.08 -12.09 -2.69
CA LYS A 217 -5.02 -13.15 -3.06
C LYS A 217 -6.20 -13.11 -2.11
N ARG A 218 -7.32 -12.54 -2.56
CA ARG A 218 -8.54 -12.36 -1.78
C ARG A 218 -9.21 -13.68 -1.41
N GLY A 219 -9.62 -13.84 -0.15
CA GLY A 219 -10.39 -14.99 0.37
C GLY A 219 -9.81 -16.36 -0.02
N SER A 220 -8.48 -16.46 -0.05
CA SER A 220 -7.74 -17.52 -0.76
C SER A 220 -7.35 -18.70 0.12
N ILE A 221 -7.37 -18.52 1.44
CA ILE A 221 -7.17 -19.55 2.47
C ILE A 221 -8.42 -19.61 3.35
N ALA A 222 -8.84 -20.80 3.75
CA ALA A 222 -9.87 -20.98 4.77
C ALA A 222 -9.23 -21.47 6.07
N THR A 223 -9.69 -20.99 7.21
CA THR A 223 -9.05 -21.31 8.52
C THR A 223 -9.70 -22.52 9.21
N ALA A 224 -10.71 -23.13 8.60
CA ALA A 224 -11.66 -24.09 9.19
C ALA A 224 -12.44 -23.59 10.43
N LEU A 225 -12.12 -22.40 10.95
CA LEU A 225 -12.77 -21.74 12.07
C LEU A 225 -14.10 -21.12 11.62
N THR A 226 -15.22 -21.49 12.26
CA THR A 226 -16.49 -20.79 12.04
C THR A 226 -16.57 -19.52 12.90
N PRO A 227 -17.43 -18.53 12.55
CA PRO A 227 -17.71 -17.40 13.42
C PRO A 227 -18.20 -17.81 14.82
N SER A 228 -18.95 -18.92 14.91
CA SER A 228 -19.45 -19.46 16.18
C SER A 228 -18.31 -20.02 17.06
N ASP A 229 -17.33 -20.71 16.46
CA ASP A 229 -16.15 -21.19 17.18
C ASP A 229 -15.32 -20.04 17.73
N LEU A 230 -15.12 -18.99 16.93
CA LEU A 230 -14.43 -17.77 17.34
C LEU A 230 -15.18 -17.06 18.47
N ARG A 231 -16.50 -16.93 18.37
CA ARG A 231 -17.36 -16.35 19.42
C ARG A 231 -17.20 -17.11 20.73
N GLY A 232 -17.32 -18.44 20.68
CA GLY A 232 -17.12 -19.32 21.84
C GLY A 232 -15.71 -19.31 22.39
N PHE A 233 -14.68 -19.07 21.57
CA PHE A 233 -13.31 -18.82 22.02
C PHE A 233 -13.21 -17.50 22.80
N LEU A 234 -13.71 -16.40 22.21
CA LEU A 234 -13.64 -15.07 22.83
C LEU A 234 -14.39 -15.01 24.17
N GLN A 235 -15.56 -15.65 24.27
CA GLN A 235 -16.35 -15.74 25.50
C GLN A 235 -15.63 -16.47 26.66
N ARG A 236 -14.73 -17.41 26.37
CA ARG A 236 -13.90 -18.08 27.40
C ARG A 236 -12.61 -17.34 27.70
N GLU A 237 -12.00 -16.72 26.68
CA GLU A 237 -10.63 -16.20 26.74
C GLU A 237 -10.54 -14.71 27.10
N CYS A 238 -11.67 -14.00 27.06
CA CYS A 238 -11.78 -12.60 27.46
C CYS A 238 -12.59 -12.47 28.77
N PRO A 239 -12.30 -11.47 29.62
CA PRO A 239 -13.19 -11.07 30.70
C PRO A 239 -14.61 -10.77 30.17
N PRO A 240 -15.70 -11.16 30.88
CA PRO A 240 -17.06 -11.02 30.36
C PRO A 240 -17.45 -9.61 29.93
N HIS A 241 -16.97 -8.57 30.64
CA HIS A 241 -17.20 -7.17 30.31
C HIS A 241 -16.51 -6.69 29.02
N LEU A 242 -15.56 -7.46 28.48
CA LEU A 242 -14.92 -7.22 27.18
C LEU A 242 -15.49 -8.12 26.07
N ALA A 243 -16.28 -9.14 26.41
CA ALA A 243 -16.91 -10.07 25.47
C ALA A 243 -18.42 -9.84 25.34
N THR A 244 -18.85 -8.57 25.35
CA THR A 244 -20.27 -8.22 25.18
C THR A 244 -20.76 -8.60 23.77
N PRO A 245 -22.08 -8.83 23.58
CA PRO A 245 -22.64 -9.16 22.27
C PRO A 245 -22.26 -8.14 21.18
N ASP A 246 -22.22 -6.85 21.50
CA ASP A 246 -21.86 -5.77 20.58
C ASP A 246 -20.39 -5.83 20.15
N VAL A 247 -19.47 -6.11 21.08
CA VAL A 247 -18.04 -6.26 20.76
C VAL A 247 -17.80 -7.50 19.89
N LEU A 248 -18.50 -8.59 20.17
CA LEU A 248 -18.43 -9.82 19.37
C LEU A 248 -18.98 -9.58 17.95
N ALA A 249 -20.12 -8.88 17.82
CA ALA A 249 -20.68 -8.48 16.53
C ALA A 249 -19.79 -7.49 15.75
N ALA A 250 -19.13 -6.56 16.45
CA ALA A 250 -18.17 -5.63 15.83
C ALA A 250 -16.92 -6.34 15.29
N ILE A 251 -16.47 -7.40 15.98
CA ILE A 251 -15.39 -8.28 15.47
C ILE A 251 -15.89 -9.09 14.26
N GLU A 252 -17.04 -9.75 14.37
CA GLU A 252 -17.57 -10.61 13.32
C GLU A 252 -17.88 -9.85 12.02
N SER A 253 -18.43 -8.63 12.11
CA SER A 253 -18.73 -7.81 10.92
C SER A 253 -17.49 -7.39 10.12
N ARG A 254 -16.30 -7.41 10.75
CA ARG A 254 -15.02 -7.14 10.08
C ARG A 254 -14.35 -8.38 9.46
N LEU A 255 -14.82 -9.59 9.74
CA LEU A 255 -14.21 -10.81 9.22
C LEU A 255 -14.54 -10.99 7.73
N LEU A 256 -13.62 -11.65 7.03
CA LEU A 256 -13.86 -12.24 5.73
C LEU A 256 -14.50 -13.62 5.97
N ILE A 257 -15.78 -13.75 5.66
CA ILE A 257 -16.56 -14.97 5.86
C ILE A 257 -17.01 -15.49 4.49
N ARG A 258 -16.91 -16.81 4.28
CA ARG A 258 -17.53 -17.50 3.13
C ARG A 258 -18.40 -18.63 3.62
N THR A 259 -19.48 -18.91 2.87
CA THR A 259 -20.37 -20.05 3.11
C THR A 259 -20.08 -21.14 2.09
N GLY A 260 -19.95 -22.39 2.53
CA GLY A 260 -19.66 -23.53 1.66
C GLY A 260 -19.54 -24.83 2.45
N PRO A 261 -19.18 -25.94 1.79
CA PRO A 261 -18.76 -27.15 2.50
C PRO A 261 -17.53 -26.84 3.36
N THR A 262 -17.48 -27.33 4.60
CA THR A 262 -16.35 -27.09 5.50
C THR A 262 -15.06 -27.60 4.88
N PRO A 263 -14.05 -26.73 4.64
CA PRO A 263 -12.89 -27.12 3.85
C PRO A 263 -11.96 -28.05 4.62
N SER A 264 -11.71 -29.24 4.06
CA SER A 264 -10.50 -29.99 4.34
C SER A 264 -9.31 -29.17 3.83
N LEU A 265 -8.37 -28.81 4.69
CA LEU A 265 -7.17 -28.05 4.32
C LEU A 265 -6.11 -28.89 3.56
N ALA A 266 -6.50 -30.05 3.04
CA ALA A 266 -5.64 -30.97 2.30
C ALA A 266 -6.28 -31.36 0.96
N SER A 267 -5.94 -30.60 -0.09
CA SER A 267 -5.87 -31.09 -1.47
C SER A 267 -5.13 -30.09 -2.36
N GLY A 268 -4.28 -30.62 -3.24
CA GLY A 268 -3.79 -29.89 -4.41
C GLY A 268 -4.89 -29.75 -5.49
N PRO A 269 -4.55 -29.50 -6.77
CA PRO A 269 -5.55 -29.46 -7.83
C PRO A 269 -6.30 -30.80 -7.87
N ALA A 270 -7.64 -30.75 -7.84
CA ALA A 270 -8.48 -31.94 -7.75
C ALA A 270 -8.33 -32.79 -9.03
N PRO A 271 -8.18 -34.13 -8.91
CA PRO A 271 -8.25 -35.01 -10.07
C PRO A 271 -9.70 -35.04 -10.59
N SER A 272 -9.85 -35.01 -11.91
CA SER A 272 -11.13 -35.18 -12.58
C SER A 272 -11.58 -36.66 -12.52
N GLY A 273 -12.55 -36.99 -11.65
CA GLY A 273 -13.10 -38.33 -11.49
C GLY A 273 -14.38 -38.39 -10.64
N SER A 274 -15.21 -39.42 -10.84
CA SER A 274 -16.57 -39.57 -10.29
C SER A 274 -17.01 -41.06 -10.27
N VAL A 275 -18.14 -41.52 -9.72
CA VAL A 275 -19.35 -40.87 -9.15
C VAL A 275 -19.78 -41.64 -7.87
N SER A 276 -20.19 -40.97 -6.79
CA SER A 276 -21.05 -41.63 -5.77
C SER A 276 -21.81 -40.65 -4.85
N GLY A 277 -23.06 -40.99 -4.53
CA GLY A 277 -23.97 -40.13 -3.76
C GLY A 277 -23.56 -39.89 -2.31
N GLY A 278 -23.91 -38.71 -1.79
CA GLY A 278 -23.75 -38.33 -0.40
C GLY A 278 -24.86 -37.37 0.03
N PHE A 279 -25.14 -37.36 1.33
CA PHE A 279 -26.06 -36.40 1.96
C PHE A 279 -25.71 -34.95 1.58
N PRO A 280 -26.70 -34.03 1.48
CA PRO A 280 -26.42 -32.65 1.12
C PRO A 280 -25.38 -32.05 2.07
N ALA A 281 -24.23 -31.65 1.51
CA ALA A 281 -23.11 -31.14 2.28
C ALA A 281 -23.57 -29.90 3.08
N VAL A 282 -23.53 -30.00 4.42
CA VAL A 282 -24.03 -28.94 5.30
C VAL A 282 -23.20 -27.68 5.06
N MET A 283 -23.80 -26.71 4.37
CA MET A 283 -23.15 -25.44 4.08
C MET A 283 -23.02 -24.63 5.37
N LYS A 284 -21.79 -24.33 5.78
CA LYS A 284 -21.50 -23.57 7.01
C LYS A 284 -20.68 -22.32 6.69
N PRO A 285 -20.87 -21.22 7.44
CA PRO A 285 -19.98 -20.07 7.35
C PRO A 285 -18.63 -20.40 8.00
N PHE A 286 -17.55 -20.11 7.31
CA PHE A 286 -16.18 -20.21 7.82
C PHE A 286 -15.39 -18.95 7.51
N ILE A 287 -14.42 -18.66 8.37
CA ILE A 287 -13.50 -17.54 8.20
C ILE A 287 -12.50 -17.89 7.10
N VAL A 288 -12.27 -16.93 6.21
CA VAL A 288 -11.23 -16.99 5.19
C VAL A 288 -10.21 -15.89 5.42
N CYS A 289 -9.07 -16.01 4.77
CA CYS A 289 -8.03 -15.00 4.81
C CYS A 289 -7.61 -14.58 3.40
N ASP A 290 -7.33 -13.29 3.29
CA ASP A 290 -6.51 -12.74 2.22
C ASP A 290 -5.03 -13.07 2.49
N THR A 291 -4.22 -13.20 1.44
CA THR A 291 -2.78 -13.45 1.58
C THR A 291 -1.92 -12.62 0.62
N PHE A 292 -0.67 -12.35 0.99
CA PHE A 292 0.37 -11.76 0.14
C PHE A 292 1.72 -12.41 0.47
N GLY A 293 2.52 -12.82 -0.52
CA GLY A 293 3.73 -13.63 -0.28
C GLY A 293 3.51 -15.13 -0.51
N ASP A 294 4.43 -15.97 -0.03
CA ASP A 294 4.49 -17.37 -0.46
C ASP A 294 3.51 -18.29 0.29
N ARG A 295 2.50 -18.75 -0.43
CA ARG A 295 1.45 -19.63 0.11
C ARG A 295 1.93 -21.07 0.35
N VAL A 296 3.08 -21.48 -0.18
CA VAL A 296 3.70 -22.79 0.10
C VAL A 296 4.06 -22.94 1.59
N LEU A 297 4.28 -21.82 2.30
CA LEU A 297 4.51 -21.85 3.75
C LEU A 297 3.33 -22.43 4.56
N LEU A 298 2.11 -22.39 4.03
CA LEU A 298 0.94 -23.03 4.65
C LEU A 298 0.85 -24.55 4.42
N THR A 299 1.64 -25.10 3.49
CA THR A 299 1.75 -26.56 3.28
C THR A 299 2.91 -27.17 4.05
N ALA A 300 3.59 -26.40 4.90
CA ALA A 300 4.63 -26.92 5.78
C ALA A 300 4.08 -28.00 6.72
N ARG A 301 4.89 -29.04 6.98
CA ARG A 301 4.48 -30.18 7.82
C ARG A 301 4.12 -29.77 9.26
N ARG A 302 4.73 -28.69 9.76
CA ARG A 302 4.50 -28.14 11.10
C ARG A 302 4.40 -26.63 11.00
N CYS A 303 3.22 -26.10 11.30
CA CYS A 303 2.99 -24.68 11.56
C CYS A 303 2.76 -24.49 13.06
N LEU A 304 3.47 -23.56 13.70
CA LEU A 304 3.44 -23.39 15.15
C LEU A 304 3.05 -21.95 15.52
N PRO A 305 2.01 -21.74 16.36
CA PRO A 305 1.55 -20.39 16.70
C PRO A 305 2.44 -19.78 17.78
N VAL A 306 2.92 -18.56 17.55
CA VAL A 306 3.70 -17.78 18.51
C VAL A 306 2.82 -16.71 19.12
N VAL A 307 2.46 -16.91 20.40
CA VAL A 307 1.68 -15.98 21.22
C VAL A 307 2.40 -15.81 22.56
N CYS A 308 2.76 -14.59 22.93
CA CYS A 308 3.49 -14.32 24.17
C CYS A 308 2.53 -13.75 25.24
N HIS A 309 2.00 -14.61 26.10
CA HIS A 309 1.08 -14.20 27.17
C HIS A 309 1.82 -13.49 28.32
N ARG A 310 1.23 -12.41 28.86
CA ARG A 310 1.80 -11.67 30.02
C ARG A 310 2.08 -12.56 31.23
N LYS A 311 1.26 -13.58 31.49
CA LYS A 311 1.44 -14.55 32.60
C LYS A 311 2.70 -15.41 32.45
N ASP A 312 3.17 -15.62 31.23
CA ASP A 312 4.32 -16.47 30.90
C ASP A 312 5.61 -15.65 30.77
N ALA A 313 5.60 -14.38 31.20
CA ALA A 313 6.69 -13.43 31.04
C ALA A 313 8.06 -13.87 31.59
N ALA A 314 8.07 -14.69 32.65
CA ALA A 314 9.29 -15.23 33.26
C ALA A 314 9.89 -16.41 32.47
N ARG A 315 9.15 -16.98 31.51
CA ARG A 315 9.55 -18.10 30.65
C ARG A 315 9.76 -17.67 29.19
N PHE A 316 9.97 -16.38 28.95
CA PHE A 316 10.11 -15.84 27.59
C PHE A 316 11.32 -16.45 26.85
N GLU A 317 12.50 -16.52 27.49
CA GLU A 317 13.69 -17.12 26.87
C GLU A 317 13.49 -18.61 26.52
N GLU A 318 12.77 -19.36 27.37
CA GLU A 318 12.40 -20.75 27.09
C GLU A 318 11.48 -20.86 25.86
N GLN A 319 10.45 -20.00 25.79
CA GLN A 319 9.55 -19.93 24.63
C GLN A 319 10.32 -19.55 23.36
N LYS A 320 11.18 -18.53 23.43
CA LYS A 320 12.01 -18.03 22.32
C LYS A 320 12.96 -19.12 21.81
N GLN A 321 13.73 -19.74 22.71
CA GLN A 321 14.66 -20.82 22.36
C GLN A 321 13.93 -22.00 21.71
N ARG A 322 12.74 -22.39 22.20
CA ARG A 322 11.99 -23.48 21.56
C ARG A 322 11.43 -23.07 20.20
N CYS A 323 10.93 -21.85 20.02
CA CYS A 323 10.53 -21.31 18.72
C CYS A 323 11.67 -21.39 17.68
N LEU A 324 12.87 -20.94 18.05
CA LEU A 324 14.05 -20.96 17.18
C LEU A 324 14.52 -22.39 16.85
N THR A 325 14.52 -23.28 17.85
CA THR A 325 14.86 -24.70 17.66
C THR A 325 13.91 -25.39 16.67
N GLU A 326 12.61 -25.13 16.76
CA GLU A 326 11.63 -25.70 15.84
C GLU A 326 11.71 -25.09 14.44
N ALA A 327 11.97 -23.79 14.35
CA ALA A 327 12.20 -23.11 13.07
C ALA A 327 13.43 -23.69 12.35
N ALA A 328 14.52 -23.96 13.08
CA ALA A 328 15.69 -24.68 12.57
C ALA A 328 15.37 -26.12 12.12
N HIS A 329 14.40 -26.79 12.75
CA HIS A 329 13.86 -28.09 12.31
C HIS A 329 12.79 -27.97 11.19
N GLY A 330 12.65 -26.81 10.55
CA GLY A 330 11.75 -26.60 9.41
C GLY A 330 10.28 -26.39 9.77
N ALA A 331 9.97 -26.05 11.02
CA ALA A 331 8.64 -25.56 11.37
C ALA A 331 8.45 -24.10 10.92
N VAL A 332 7.25 -23.77 10.44
CA VAL A 332 6.88 -22.39 10.09
C VAL A 332 6.21 -21.73 11.28
N LEU A 333 6.77 -20.61 11.77
CA LEU A 333 6.19 -19.89 12.90
C LEU A 333 5.10 -18.91 12.42
N VAL A 334 3.97 -18.89 13.12
CA VAL A 334 2.80 -18.06 12.77
C VAL A 334 2.46 -17.13 13.92
N SER A 335 2.47 -15.82 13.69
CA SER A 335 2.13 -14.84 14.73
C SER A 335 1.32 -13.66 14.20
N ALA A 336 0.56 -13.02 15.09
CA ALA A 336 -0.08 -11.74 14.85
C ALA A 336 0.78 -10.54 15.27
N CYS A 337 1.99 -10.78 15.78
CA CYS A 337 2.96 -9.73 16.17
C CYS A 337 2.35 -8.67 17.11
N ILE A 338 1.49 -9.10 18.03
CA ILE A 338 0.71 -8.24 18.93
C ILE A 338 1.64 -7.64 19.98
N SER A 339 2.45 -8.49 20.61
CA SER A 339 3.39 -8.10 21.65
C SER A 339 4.79 -7.80 21.07
N PRO A 340 5.63 -6.99 21.76
CA PRO A 340 7.03 -6.81 21.39
C PRO A 340 7.82 -8.12 21.36
N ARG A 341 7.50 -9.06 22.26
CA ARG A 341 8.12 -10.39 22.36
C ARG A 341 7.84 -11.31 21.19
N GLU A 342 6.62 -11.28 20.64
CA GLU A 342 6.31 -11.98 19.39
C GLU A 342 7.13 -11.42 18.22
N ARG A 343 7.32 -10.09 18.16
CA ARG A 343 8.14 -9.45 17.14
C ARG A 343 9.60 -9.83 17.28
N GLU A 344 10.14 -9.85 18.49
CA GLU A 344 11.52 -10.28 18.76
C GLU A 344 11.77 -11.70 18.24
N ILE A 345 10.91 -12.67 18.57
CA ILE A 345 11.01 -14.05 18.07
C ILE A 345 10.98 -14.08 16.53
N LEU A 346 10.04 -13.38 15.89
CA LEU A 346 9.89 -13.42 14.43
C LEU A 346 11.00 -12.65 13.69
N THR A 347 11.54 -11.59 14.28
CA THR A 347 12.72 -10.89 13.75
C THR A 347 13.94 -11.82 13.77
N GLU A 348 14.21 -12.48 14.91
CA GLU A 348 15.35 -13.40 15.02
C GLU A 348 15.21 -14.62 14.08
N CYS A 349 13.98 -15.12 13.89
CA CYS A 349 13.72 -16.11 12.84
C CYS A 349 14.01 -15.59 11.43
N ALA A 350 13.61 -14.35 11.10
CA ALA A 350 13.87 -13.75 9.80
C ALA A 350 15.38 -13.51 9.56
N ASP A 351 16.10 -13.06 10.59
CA ASP A 351 17.55 -12.86 10.56
C ASP A 351 18.32 -14.18 10.34
N HIS A 352 17.84 -15.28 10.92
CA HIS A 352 18.33 -16.63 10.65
C HIS A 352 17.84 -17.22 9.31
N GLY A 353 16.98 -16.50 8.56
CA GLY A 353 16.43 -16.97 7.29
C GLY A 353 15.35 -18.05 7.42
N PHE A 354 14.77 -18.24 8.59
CA PHE A 354 13.67 -19.19 8.80
C PHE A 354 12.33 -18.63 8.30
N PRO A 355 11.44 -19.47 7.73
CA PRO A 355 10.16 -19.02 7.20
C PRO A 355 9.15 -18.68 8.30
N VAL A 356 8.46 -17.54 8.14
CA VAL A 356 7.44 -17.05 9.07
C VAL A 356 6.15 -16.60 8.36
N ILE A 357 5.04 -16.68 9.09
CA ILE A 357 3.72 -16.19 8.66
C ILE A 357 3.26 -15.10 9.62
N ILE A 358 2.96 -13.92 9.09
CA ILE A 358 2.49 -12.77 9.88
C ILE A 358 1.01 -12.51 9.58
N ILE A 359 0.18 -12.55 10.62
CA ILE A 359 -1.22 -12.19 10.58
C ILE A 359 -1.34 -10.67 10.76
N HIS A 360 -1.76 -9.99 9.69
CA HIS A 360 -2.12 -8.58 9.72
C HIS A 360 -3.45 -8.34 10.43
N ASP A 361 -3.51 -7.18 11.09
CA ASP A 361 -4.56 -6.78 12.02
C ASP A 361 -5.62 -5.86 11.39
N ASN A 362 -5.54 -5.62 10.08
CA ASN A 362 -6.42 -4.66 9.41
C ASN A 362 -6.78 -4.98 7.94
N GLY A 363 -6.47 -6.17 7.41
CA GLY A 363 -6.71 -6.45 5.99
C GLY A 363 -5.71 -5.76 5.06
N PHE A 364 -5.87 -6.00 3.76
CA PHE A 364 -5.05 -5.38 2.72
C PHE A 364 -5.90 -4.40 1.88
N PRO A 365 -5.47 -3.16 1.64
CA PRO A 365 -6.09 -2.28 0.65
C PRO A 365 -5.89 -2.82 -0.77
N ASP A 366 -6.67 -2.35 -1.74
CA ASP A 366 -6.57 -2.82 -3.14
C ASP A 366 -5.21 -2.50 -3.78
N ARG A 367 -4.59 -1.38 -3.36
CA ARG A 367 -3.22 -1.02 -3.71
C ARG A 367 -2.28 -1.28 -2.51
N TYR A 368 -2.21 -2.52 -2.05
CA TYR A 368 -1.25 -2.92 -1.02
C TYR A 368 0.18 -2.97 -1.54
N HIS A 369 1.12 -2.51 -0.71
CA HIS A 369 2.55 -2.65 -0.92
C HIS A 369 3.23 -2.86 0.44
N PRO A 370 4.01 -3.94 0.64
CA PRO A 370 4.82 -4.12 1.85
C PRO A 370 6.07 -3.21 1.84
N SER A 371 6.79 -3.14 2.96
CA SER A 371 8.16 -2.60 3.01
C SER A 371 9.12 -3.40 2.12
N ALA A 372 10.27 -2.81 1.78
CA ALA A 372 11.30 -3.46 0.97
C ALA A 372 11.77 -4.80 1.59
N ASP A 373 12.18 -4.78 2.86
CA ASP A 373 12.54 -5.99 3.63
C ASP A 373 11.48 -7.11 3.52
N ARG A 374 10.20 -6.81 3.79
CA ARG A 374 9.12 -7.79 3.67
C ARG A 374 8.89 -8.25 2.23
N LEU A 375 9.13 -7.40 1.24
CA LEU A 375 9.07 -7.76 -0.17
C LEU A 375 10.16 -8.79 -0.50
N ASP A 376 11.37 -8.57 -0.02
CA ASP A 376 12.52 -9.45 -0.23
C ASP A 376 12.36 -10.78 0.51
N GLN A 377 11.84 -10.77 1.75
CA GLN A 377 11.48 -12.00 2.47
C GLN A 377 10.36 -12.78 1.77
N CYS A 378 9.34 -12.11 1.21
CA CYS A 378 8.32 -12.77 0.39
C CYS A 378 8.95 -13.40 -0.86
N MET A 379 9.79 -12.63 -1.57
CA MET A 379 10.50 -13.07 -2.78
C MET A 379 11.40 -14.27 -2.54
N ALA A 380 12.03 -14.36 -1.37
CA ALA A 380 12.88 -15.47 -0.98
C ALA A 380 12.12 -16.68 -0.40
N GLY A 381 10.78 -16.70 -0.46
CA GLY A 381 9.96 -17.79 0.08
C GLY A 381 9.97 -17.88 1.63
N ARG A 382 10.38 -16.81 2.33
CA ARG A 382 10.52 -16.79 3.80
C ARG A 382 9.38 -16.06 4.53
N LEU A 383 8.53 -15.32 3.81
CA LEU A 383 7.42 -14.59 4.41
C LEU A 383 6.11 -14.80 3.66
N LEU A 384 5.06 -15.02 4.45
CA LEU A 384 3.67 -14.93 4.02
C LEU A 384 2.90 -14.00 4.96
N LEU A 385 2.26 -12.99 4.39
CA LEU A 385 1.35 -12.10 5.09
C LEU A 385 -0.08 -12.61 4.90
N ILE A 386 -0.83 -12.72 5.98
CA ILE A 386 -2.22 -13.22 5.99
C ILE A 386 -3.11 -12.21 6.71
N SER A 387 -4.38 -12.05 6.32
CA SER A 387 -5.36 -11.33 7.14
C SER A 387 -6.76 -11.94 7.02
N PRO A 388 -7.45 -12.25 8.15
CA PRO A 388 -8.86 -12.61 8.16
C PRO A 388 -9.81 -11.40 8.07
N TRP A 389 -9.27 -10.18 8.06
CA TRP A 389 -10.05 -8.94 8.16
C TRP A 389 -10.29 -8.26 6.82
N GLN A 390 -11.50 -7.71 6.64
CA GLN A 390 -11.80 -6.71 5.63
C GLN A 390 -11.01 -5.43 5.91
N TYR A 391 -10.43 -4.82 4.86
CA TYR A 391 -9.67 -3.58 5.01
C TYR A 391 -10.58 -2.38 5.23
N HIS A 392 -10.23 -1.56 6.22
CA HIS A 392 -10.83 -0.24 6.42
C HIS A 392 -9.76 0.77 6.83
N TYR A 393 -10.07 2.05 6.66
CA TYR A 393 -9.18 3.13 7.08
C TYR A 393 -9.30 3.37 8.59
N ARG A 394 -8.22 3.09 9.33
CA ARG A 394 -8.12 3.41 10.76
C ARG A 394 -7.77 4.87 11.00
N GLY A 395 -8.49 5.53 11.91
CA GLY A 395 -8.07 6.82 12.44
C GLY A 395 -7.05 6.67 13.59
N ASN A 396 -6.25 7.70 13.85
CA ASN A 396 -5.22 7.69 14.91
C ASN A 396 -5.76 7.41 16.33
N THR A 397 -7.06 7.48 16.56
CA THR A 397 -7.73 7.21 17.85
C THR A 397 -8.24 5.77 17.98
N GLU A 398 -8.20 4.96 16.92
CA GLU A 398 -8.68 3.58 16.95
C GLU A 398 -7.63 2.64 17.57
N GLN A 399 -7.86 2.25 18.83
CA GLN A 399 -6.97 1.34 19.54
C GLN A 399 -7.35 -0.13 19.31
N VAL A 400 -6.34 -0.99 19.21
CA VAL A 400 -6.52 -2.45 19.12
C VAL A 400 -7.01 -2.98 20.48
N THR A 401 -8.19 -3.59 20.51
CA THR A 401 -8.81 -4.06 21.76
C THR A 401 -8.32 -5.46 22.16
N VAL A 402 -8.42 -5.80 23.46
CA VAL A 402 -8.06 -7.15 23.96
C VAL A 402 -8.84 -8.27 23.26
N PRO A 403 -10.16 -8.18 23.03
CA PRO A 403 -10.91 -9.15 22.25
C PRO A 403 -10.41 -9.29 20.81
N PHE A 404 -10.02 -8.18 20.16
CA PHE A 404 -9.46 -8.21 18.81
C PHE A 404 -8.10 -8.94 18.78
N CYS A 405 -7.21 -8.67 19.74
CA CYS A 405 -5.96 -9.42 19.93
C CYS A 405 -6.21 -10.92 20.14
N LYS A 406 -7.17 -11.28 20.99
CA LYS A 406 -7.56 -12.67 21.23
C LYS A 406 -8.14 -13.34 19.98
N ALA A 407 -8.86 -12.60 19.13
CA ALA A 407 -9.37 -13.12 17.86
C ALA A 407 -8.24 -13.47 16.89
N MET A 408 -7.21 -12.63 16.78
CA MET A 408 -6.03 -12.94 15.96
C MET A 408 -5.25 -14.15 16.48
N ASN A 409 -5.13 -14.30 17.81
CA ASN A 409 -4.52 -15.50 18.42
C ASN A 409 -5.33 -16.78 18.14
N CYS A 410 -6.66 -16.68 18.11
CA CYS A 410 -7.54 -17.79 17.71
C CYS A 410 -7.30 -18.18 16.25
N VAL A 411 -7.20 -17.21 15.34
CA VAL A 411 -6.89 -17.45 13.92
C VAL A 411 -5.49 -18.05 13.73
N ALA A 412 -4.48 -17.62 14.50
CA ALA A 412 -3.14 -18.24 14.49
C ALA A 412 -3.19 -19.72 14.87
N GLN A 413 -3.88 -20.07 15.97
CA GLN A 413 -4.03 -21.45 16.41
C GLN A 413 -4.84 -22.30 15.40
N ALA A 414 -5.87 -21.73 14.78
CA ALA A 414 -6.67 -22.40 13.75
C ALA A 414 -5.85 -22.71 12.48
N LEU A 415 -5.08 -21.73 11.98
CA LEU A 415 -4.15 -21.92 10.85
C LEU A 415 -3.09 -22.99 11.15
N CYS A 416 -2.59 -23.04 12.39
CA CYS A 416 -1.57 -24.00 12.82
C CYS A 416 -2.13 -25.38 13.23
N ARG A 417 -3.45 -25.50 13.41
CA ARG A 417 -4.12 -26.67 14.01
C ARG A 417 -3.51 -27.10 15.36
N THR A 418 -2.90 -26.15 16.06
CA THR A 418 -2.04 -26.37 17.24
C THR A 418 -2.36 -25.30 18.27
N LYS A 419 -2.37 -25.65 19.57
CA LYS A 419 -2.58 -24.68 20.66
C LYS A 419 -1.31 -23.91 20.98
N ASP A 420 -1.45 -22.66 21.42
CA ASP A 420 -0.33 -21.74 21.71
C ASP A 420 0.53 -22.09 22.94
N ASN A 421 0.18 -23.15 23.67
CA ASN A 421 0.94 -23.69 24.79
C ASN A 421 1.92 -24.82 24.40
N TRP A 422 2.03 -25.16 23.11
CA TRP A 422 2.85 -26.26 22.59
C TRP A 422 4.30 -26.27 23.11
N TRP A 423 4.92 -25.09 23.25
CA TRP A 423 6.30 -24.91 23.70
C TRP A 423 6.54 -25.25 25.18
N LYS A 424 5.47 -25.40 25.97
CA LYS A 424 5.56 -25.72 27.41
C LYS A 424 5.66 -27.21 27.68
N ASN A 425 5.33 -28.04 26.69
CA ASN A 425 5.41 -29.48 26.80
C ASN A 425 6.87 -29.89 26.56
N LYS A 426 7.44 -30.63 27.51
CA LYS A 426 8.66 -31.38 27.25
C LYS A 426 8.25 -32.61 26.44
N GLU A 427 8.78 -32.73 25.23
CA GLU A 427 8.93 -34.01 24.53
C GLU A 427 10.01 -34.86 25.23
#